data_AF-A0AAF0EGR9-F1
#
_entry.id   AF-A0AAF0EGR9-F1
#
_cell.length_a   1.000
_cell.length_b   1.000
_cell.length_c   1.000
_cell.angle_alpha   90.00
_cell.angle_beta   90.00
_cell.angle_gamma   90.00
#
_symmetry.space_group_name_H-M   'P 1'
#
loop_
_entity.id
_entity.type
_entity.pdbx_description
1 polymer ?
#
loop_
_entity_poly.entity_id
_entity_poly.type
_entity_poly.pdbx_seq_one_letter_code
_entity_poly.pdbx_strand_id
1 'polypeptide(L)'
;MGNLPVFLRRSIIPVCREWAEMYGGAVKYWGMFGEPRLLLTDPVGIDYVLRKRVYAFPKPRLLQRMIGGIMGEGLLVAEGETHKRQKRAIQPGFSLRAIRRLTPVFQHHARLLHDYYETLTTKETALVDVYALFGAAAMDVVGQGALGVDLGILASMQANPEGEAYAAHPLTASLDRAMKMASKPSLVSMWLDMATTYFPVLERIPLGISSPAFRKEARVIVDVASDIVRNAKARIERECTTEECPDILAFLLRANAKTTQASGEKTCLLDKTALTDAELTAQVSTFIFAGHETTATQLSWLFLLLAQNPACQTKLRECIRSKRMEVGLPPKRLSQDAGSEELSQDDLDAIPYLDWCIRESLRLHTAIHSTSRTATELEQIPLSTGRHVLVDKGMLILLPLTSISTSADLWGAQPERFCPERWSEPMSGPKKYPAYYSWSFLMGPRACIGSAFEIKTFTAMILNHYEFEWDGRSIIPKPWLLSRPYDVSRQTDTCVLRDAKARAPTGPNPLDEPTLALVKQHWKQARLAKDSERAILLGKAILTDLQYAQKTKAQPNQKPPSILKMLQKGIKKRTDAAKVFRHAKPEPRLDLAEKEEREIAILQEFLPK
;
A
#
# COMPACT_ATOMS: atom_id res chain seq x y z
N MET A 1 2.87 -14.28 -34.66
CA MET A 1 3.08 -13.55 -33.38
C MET A 1 3.39 -14.47 -32.20
N GLY A 2 3.74 -15.75 -32.43
CA GLY A 2 4.02 -16.69 -31.34
C GLY A 2 2.89 -16.77 -30.31
N ASN A 3 3.25 -16.86 -29.04
CA ASN A 3 2.35 -16.86 -27.89
C ASN A 3 2.00 -15.45 -27.39
N LEU A 4 2.50 -14.37 -28.02
CA LEU A 4 2.21 -12.99 -27.60
C LEU A 4 0.70 -12.69 -27.45
N PRO A 5 -0.20 -13.15 -28.35
CA PRO A 5 -1.64 -12.90 -28.20
C PRO A 5 -2.23 -13.40 -26.87
N VAL A 6 -1.63 -14.41 -26.22
CA VAL A 6 -2.07 -14.90 -24.91
C VAL A 6 -1.86 -13.83 -23.84
N PHE A 7 -0.68 -13.21 -23.82
CA PHE A 7 -0.34 -12.14 -22.87
C PHE A 7 -1.03 -10.80 -23.17
N LEU A 8 -1.55 -10.60 -24.38
CA LEU A 8 -2.37 -9.44 -24.71
C LEU A 8 -3.83 -9.58 -24.26
N ARG A 9 -4.33 -10.81 -24.16
CA ARG A 9 -5.72 -11.11 -23.80
C ARG A 9 -5.91 -11.47 -22.33
N ARG A 10 -4.85 -11.95 -21.68
CA ARG A 10 -4.88 -12.46 -20.30
C ARG A 10 -3.75 -11.83 -19.50
N SER A 11 -3.97 -11.66 -18.20
CA SER A 11 -2.93 -11.21 -17.28
C SER A 11 -1.73 -12.16 -17.30
N ILE A 12 -0.52 -11.60 -17.22
CA ILE A 12 0.74 -12.37 -17.27
C ILE A 12 0.89 -13.35 -16.12
N ILE A 13 0.40 -13.00 -14.92
CA ILE A 13 0.56 -13.79 -13.70
C ILE A 13 -0.12 -15.17 -13.81
N PRO A 14 -1.43 -15.28 -14.12
CA PRO A 14 -2.09 -16.58 -14.25
C PRO A 14 -1.53 -17.39 -15.42
N VAL A 15 -1.23 -16.76 -16.56
CA VAL A 15 -0.64 -17.46 -17.72
C VAL A 15 0.70 -18.10 -17.36
N CYS A 16 1.59 -17.36 -16.69
CA CYS A 16 2.89 -17.89 -16.28
C CYS A 16 2.75 -19.01 -15.25
N ARG A 17 1.76 -18.93 -14.35
CA ARG A 17 1.52 -19.97 -13.36
C ARG A 17 1.01 -21.25 -14.02
N GLU A 18 -0.03 -21.15 -14.85
CA GLU A 18 -0.59 -22.28 -15.60
C GLU A 18 0.48 -22.98 -16.45
N TRP A 19 1.34 -22.22 -17.12
CA TRP A 19 2.42 -22.81 -17.92
C TRP A 19 3.46 -23.51 -17.05
N ALA A 20 3.82 -22.94 -15.90
CA ALA A 20 4.74 -23.58 -14.97
C ALA A 20 4.14 -24.88 -14.37
N GLU A 21 2.83 -24.91 -14.10
CA GLU A 21 2.12 -26.10 -13.61
C GLU A 21 2.04 -27.19 -14.68
N MET A 22 1.77 -26.82 -15.94
CA MET A 22 1.66 -27.79 -17.04
C MET A 22 2.99 -28.36 -17.51
N TYR A 23 4.04 -27.53 -17.60
CA TYR A 23 5.29 -27.89 -18.29
C TYR A 23 6.51 -27.91 -17.36
N GLY A 24 6.36 -27.53 -16.10
CA GLY A 24 7.43 -27.45 -15.11
C GLY A 24 8.15 -26.11 -15.08
N GLY A 25 9.25 -26.05 -14.32
CA GLY A 25 9.92 -24.80 -13.94
C GLY A 25 10.68 -24.04 -15.05
N ALA A 26 10.74 -24.58 -16.27
CA ALA A 26 11.44 -23.98 -17.40
C ALA A 26 10.65 -24.23 -18.69
N VAL A 27 9.99 -23.19 -19.21
CA VAL A 27 9.08 -23.31 -20.36
C VAL A 27 9.56 -22.45 -21.52
N LYS A 28 9.86 -23.08 -22.66
CA LYS A 28 10.17 -22.36 -23.89
C LYS A 28 8.87 -21.94 -24.57
N TYR A 29 8.76 -20.66 -24.91
CA TYR A 29 7.61 -20.10 -25.64
C TYR A 29 8.09 -19.14 -26.72
N TRP A 30 7.19 -18.72 -27.61
CA TRP A 30 7.55 -17.97 -28.81
C TRP A 30 7.07 -16.52 -28.74
N GLY A 31 7.97 -15.59 -29.00
CA GLY A 31 7.71 -14.15 -29.07
C GLY A 31 7.29 -13.67 -30.47
N MET A 32 7.54 -12.39 -30.74
CA MET A 32 7.39 -11.85 -32.09
C MET A 32 8.37 -12.51 -33.06
N PHE A 33 7.98 -12.61 -34.33
CA PHE A 33 8.79 -13.21 -35.40
C PHE A 33 9.32 -14.63 -35.12
N GLY A 34 8.68 -15.39 -34.22
CA GLY A 34 9.13 -16.74 -33.87
C GLY A 34 10.39 -16.75 -33.00
N GLU A 35 10.74 -15.64 -32.36
CA GLU A 35 11.87 -15.59 -31.43
C GLU A 35 11.61 -16.50 -30.22
N PRO A 36 12.54 -17.42 -29.88
CA PRO A 36 12.41 -18.23 -28.68
C PRO A 36 12.58 -17.38 -27.41
N ARG A 37 11.79 -17.67 -26.37
CA ARG A 37 11.86 -17.07 -25.04
C ARG A 37 11.76 -18.15 -23.97
N LEU A 38 12.30 -17.88 -22.79
CA LEU A 38 12.28 -18.79 -21.65
C LEU A 38 11.46 -18.18 -20.52
N LEU A 39 10.42 -18.86 -20.08
CA LEU A 39 9.78 -18.63 -18.80
C LEU A 39 10.51 -19.47 -17.75
N LEU A 40 11.08 -18.83 -16.74
CA LEU A 40 11.89 -19.51 -15.73
C LEU A 40 11.31 -19.30 -14.32
N THR A 41 10.79 -20.38 -13.74
CA THR A 41 10.31 -20.47 -12.36
C THR A 41 11.10 -21.49 -11.53
N ASP A 42 11.98 -22.28 -12.18
CA ASP A 42 12.84 -23.26 -11.53
C ASP A 42 13.84 -22.59 -10.59
N PRO A 43 13.94 -23.06 -9.33
CA PRO A 43 14.71 -22.37 -8.32
C PRO A 43 16.22 -22.40 -8.54
N VAL A 44 16.76 -23.49 -9.09
CA VAL A 44 18.19 -23.62 -9.40
C VAL A 44 18.54 -22.78 -10.63
N GLY A 45 17.65 -22.74 -11.62
CA GLY A 45 17.87 -21.92 -12.81
C GLY A 45 17.84 -20.43 -12.51
N ILE A 46 16.92 -19.99 -11.65
CA ILE A 46 16.84 -18.60 -11.21
C ILE A 46 18.09 -18.20 -10.42
N ASP A 47 18.52 -19.04 -9.48
CA ASP A 47 19.75 -18.86 -8.70
C ASP A 47 20.98 -18.63 -9.61
N TYR A 48 21.05 -19.44 -10.67
CA TYR A 48 22.06 -19.33 -11.70
C TYR A 48 22.00 -17.98 -12.42
N VAL A 49 20.82 -17.57 -12.90
CA VAL A 49 20.61 -16.33 -13.66
C VAL A 49 20.82 -15.08 -12.82
N LEU A 50 20.31 -15.04 -11.58
CA LEU A 50 20.30 -13.81 -10.77
C LEU A 50 21.49 -13.65 -9.83
N ARG A 51 22.20 -14.74 -9.49
CA ARG A 51 23.33 -14.67 -8.56
C ARG A 51 24.64 -15.18 -9.15
N LYS A 52 24.67 -16.41 -9.67
CA LYS A 52 25.94 -17.04 -10.12
C LYS A 52 26.49 -16.38 -11.38
N ARG A 53 25.63 -16.09 -12.37
CA ARG A 53 26.01 -15.56 -13.70
C ARG A 53 25.32 -14.24 -14.02
N VAL A 54 25.10 -13.41 -12.98
CA VAL A 54 24.26 -12.20 -13.06
C VAL A 54 24.58 -11.20 -14.18
N TYR A 55 25.84 -11.12 -14.64
CA TYR A 55 26.26 -10.19 -15.69
C TYR A 55 26.23 -10.79 -17.10
N ALA A 56 26.06 -12.11 -17.23
CA ALA A 56 25.74 -12.78 -18.51
C ALA A 56 24.27 -12.61 -18.90
N PHE A 57 23.46 -12.09 -17.97
CA PHE A 57 22.03 -11.89 -18.12
C PHE A 57 21.67 -10.44 -17.76
N PRO A 58 22.00 -9.43 -18.59
CA PRO A 58 21.53 -8.05 -18.41
C PRO A 58 20.02 -7.91 -18.66
N LYS A 59 19.46 -6.74 -18.29
CA LYS A 59 18.07 -6.40 -18.66
C LYS A 59 17.90 -6.27 -20.18
N PRO A 60 16.72 -6.56 -20.74
CA PRO A 60 16.44 -6.31 -22.16
C PRO A 60 16.57 -4.83 -22.55
N ARG A 61 17.03 -4.54 -23.77
CA ARG A 61 17.23 -3.17 -24.28
C ARG A 61 15.97 -2.30 -24.19
N LEU A 62 14.81 -2.86 -24.54
CA LEU A 62 13.54 -2.14 -24.45
C LEU A 62 13.23 -1.69 -23.01
N LEU A 63 13.49 -2.55 -22.03
CA LEU A 63 13.30 -2.23 -20.62
C LEU A 63 14.28 -1.15 -20.15
N GLN A 64 15.55 -1.23 -20.58
CA GLN A 64 16.55 -0.20 -20.28
C GLN A 64 16.15 1.16 -20.86
N ARG A 65 15.66 1.21 -22.11
CA ARG A 65 15.21 2.46 -22.76
C ARG A 65 13.96 3.05 -22.11
N MET A 66 13.00 2.19 -21.76
CA MET A 66 11.76 2.62 -21.10
C MET A 66 12.04 3.26 -19.74
N ILE A 67 12.88 2.63 -18.91
CA ILE A 67 13.23 3.14 -17.58
C ILE A 67 14.21 4.32 -17.69
N GLY A 68 15.26 4.19 -18.51
CA GLY A 68 16.28 5.22 -18.71
C GLY A 68 15.77 6.48 -19.37
N GLY A 69 14.71 6.40 -20.17
CA GLY A 69 14.04 7.58 -20.74
C GLY A 69 13.37 8.48 -19.69
N ILE A 70 13.04 7.95 -18.51
CA ILE A 70 12.46 8.70 -17.39
C ILE A 70 13.54 9.06 -16.36
N MET A 71 14.42 8.11 -16.01
CA MET A 71 15.30 8.23 -14.85
C MET A 71 16.77 8.52 -15.20
N GLY A 72 17.16 8.43 -16.47
CA GLY A 72 18.55 8.45 -16.89
C GLY A 72 19.31 7.15 -16.55
N GLU A 73 20.63 7.17 -16.71
CA GLU A 73 21.55 6.04 -16.49
C GLU A 73 21.89 5.85 -14.99
N GLY A 74 20.85 5.70 -14.17
CA GLY A 74 20.96 5.43 -12.73
C GLY A 74 21.15 3.94 -12.42
N LEU A 75 21.25 3.60 -11.12
CA LEU A 75 21.56 2.22 -10.67
C LEU A 75 20.54 1.20 -11.18
N LEU A 76 19.29 1.61 -11.33
CA LEU A 76 18.20 0.76 -11.84
C LEU A 76 18.42 0.34 -13.30
N VAL A 77 19.00 1.22 -14.12
CA VAL A 77 19.21 1.01 -15.56
C VAL A 77 20.57 0.40 -15.83
N ALA A 78 21.60 0.85 -15.10
CA ALA A 78 22.99 0.46 -15.31
C ALA A 78 23.20 -1.07 -15.36
N GLU A 79 24.15 -1.48 -16.21
CA GLU A 79 24.55 -2.87 -16.44
C GLU A 79 26.08 -3.04 -16.34
N GLY A 80 26.55 -4.29 -16.25
CA GLY A 80 27.99 -4.61 -16.26
C GLY A 80 28.82 -3.93 -15.16
N GLU A 81 30.00 -3.41 -15.54
CA GLU A 81 30.92 -2.72 -14.63
C GLU A 81 30.35 -1.40 -14.08
N THR A 82 29.57 -0.66 -14.89
CA THR A 82 28.90 0.57 -14.44
C THR A 82 27.96 0.27 -13.28
N HIS A 83 27.15 -0.78 -13.38
CA HIS A 83 26.29 -1.21 -12.28
C HIS A 83 27.09 -1.60 -11.04
N LYS A 84 28.20 -2.35 -11.18
CA LYS A 84 29.06 -2.71 -10.05
C LYS A 84 29.60 -1.48 -9.32
N ARG A 85 30.11 -0.50 -10.08
CA ARG A 85 30.63 0.76 -9.55
C ARG A 85 29.54 1.55 -8.84
N GLN A 86 28.43 1.83 -9.52
CA GLN A 86 27.31 2.60 -8.96
C GLN A 86 26.76 1.93 -7.69
N LYS A 87 26.56 0.60 -7.71
CA LYS A 87 26.08 -0.13 -6.54
C LYS A 87 27.04 0.00 -5.36
N ARG A 88 28.35 -0.15 -5.59
CA ARG A 88 29.37 -0.02 -4.54
C ARG A 88 29.38 1.38 -3.94
N ALA A 89 29.21 2.42 -4.76
CA ALA A 89 29.14 3.81 -4.30
C ALA A 89 27.89 4.07 -3.43
N ILE A 90 26.74 3.50 -3.81
CA ILE A 90 25.44 3.83 -3.21
C ILE A 90 25.11 2.99 -1.98
N GLN A 91 25.50 1.71 -1.98
CA GLN A 91 25.10 0.74 -0.96
C GLN A 91 25.36 1.18 0.50
N PRO A 92 26.47 1.89 0.85
CA PRO A 92 26.68 2.32 2.24
C PRO A 92 25.58 3.27 2.78
N GLY A 93 25.00 4.12 1.90
CA GLY A 93 23.89 5.01 2.24
C GLY A 93 22.56 4.27 2.51
N PHE A 94 22.49 2.99 2.17
CA PHE A 94 21.35 2.11 2.40
C PHE A 94 21.68 0.98 3.40
N SER A 95 22.73 1.13 4.21
CA SER A 95 23.00 0.20 5.32
C SER A 95 21.87 0.25 6.35
N LEU A 96 21.66 -0.84 7.10
CA LEU A 96 20.65 -0.87 8.16
C LEU A 96 20.81 0.28 9.16
N ARG A 97 22.05 0.66 9.48
CA ARG A 97 22.34 1.82 10.33
C ARG A 97 21.91 3.14 9.70
N ALA A 98 22.14 3.32 8.40
CA ALA A 98 21.71 4.52 7.68
C ALA A 98 20.18 4.62 7.61
N ILE A 99 19.49 3.52 7.31
CA ILE A 99 18.02 3.51 7.25
C ILE A 99 17.40 3.74 8.63
N ARG A 100 17.96 3.17 9.71
CA ARG A 100 17.51 3.42 11.09
C ARG A 100 17.61 4.89 11.50
N ARG A 101 18.53 5.67 10.92
CA ARG A 101 18.60 7.13 11.17
C ARG A 101 17.42 7.89 10.54
N LEU A 102 16.74 7.29 9.57
CA LEU A 102 15.57 7.88 8.89
C LEU A 102 14.26 7.63 9.66
N THR A 103 14.24 6.82 10.72
CA THR A 103 13.03 6.57 11.54
C THR A 103 12.28 7.84 11.96
N PRO A 104 12.95 8.92 12.43
CA PRO A 104 12.27 10.17 12.75
C PRO A 104 11.58 10.83 11.54
N VAL A 105 12.16 10.71 10.33
CA VAL A 105 11.58 11.22 9.08
C VAL A 105 10.32 10.43 8.71
N PHE A 106 10.39 9.09 8.79
CA PHE A 106 9.22 8.24 8.56
C PHE A 106 8.09 8.57 9.54
N GLN A 107 8.40 8.71 10.83
CA GLN A 107 7.41 9.06 11.86
C GLN A 107 6.84 10.46 11.63
N HIS A 108 7.66 11.43 11.21
CA HIS A 108 7.21 12.79 10.90
C HIS A 108 6.19 12.79 9.76
N HIS A 109 6.49 12.16 8.63
CA HIS A 109 5.54 12.12 7.51
C HIS A 109 4.34 11.21 7.76
N ALA A 110 4.47 10.18 8.60
CA ALA A 110 3.32 9.41 9.07
C ALA A 110 2.36 10.24 9.94
N ARG A 111 2.88 11.20 10.73
CA ARG A 111 2.05 12.18 11.45
C ARG A 111 1.36 13.15 10.49
N LEU A 112 2.07 13.73 9.53
CA LEU A 112 1.46 14.61 8.53
C LEU A 112 0.38 13.89 7.72
N LEU A 113 0.62 12.63 7.38
CA LEU A 113 -0.38 11.77 6.74
C LEU A 113 -1.59 11.54 7.65
N HIS A 114 -1.38 11.25 8.94
CA HIS A 114 -2.47 11.13 9.91
C HIS A 114 -3.29 12.43 10.00
N ASP A 115 -2.63 13.59 10.09
CA ASP A 115 -3.28 14.90 10.18
C ASP A 115 -4.10 15.20 8.92
N TYR A 116 -3.55 14.93 7.74
CA TYR A 116 -4.32 15.05 6.50
C TYR A 116 -5.50 14.09 6.47
N TYR A 117 -5.30 12.83 6.89
CA TYR A 117 -6.36 11.83 6.93
C TYR A 117 -7.52 12.26 7.83
N GLU A 118 -7.25 12.82 9.02
CA GLU A 118 -8.30 13.37 9.91
C GLU A 118 -9.16 14.43 9.19
N THR A 119 -8.56 15.28 8.34
CA THR A 119 -9.34 16.28 7.58
C THR A 119 -10.31 15.62 6.58
N LEU A 120 -9.96 14.45 6.05
CA LEU A 120 -10.80 13.69 5.11
C LEU A 120 -11.92 12.91 5.83
N THR A 121 -11.68 12.46 7.06
CA THR A 121 -12.60 11.58 7.80
C THR A 121 -13.68 12.26 8.61
N THR A 122 -13.64 13.59 8.72
CA THR A 122 -14.72 14.39 9.34
C THR A 122 -16.05 14.37 8.55
N LYS A 123 -16.08 13.83 7.33
CA LYS A 123 -17.28 13.70 6.49
C LYS A 123 -17.92 12.31 6.68
N GLU A 124 -19.25 12.25 6.89
CA GLU A 124 -20.05 11.09 7.35
C GLU A 124 -19.89 9.75 6.57
N THR A 125 -19.17 9.72 5.45
CA THR A 125 -18.70 8.50 4.79
C THR A 125 -17.37 8.76 4.09
N ALA A 126 -16.26 8.69 4.80
CA ALA A 126 -14.96 8.98 4.21
C ALA A 126 -14.43 7.78 3.41
N LEU A 127 -14.69 7.83 2.11
CA LEU A 127 -13.98 7.04 1.11
C LEU A 127 -12.65 7.72 0.85
N VAL A 128 -11.55 7.02 1.12
CA VAL A 128 -10.20 7.57 1.05
C VAL A 128 -9.39 6.74 0.05
N ASP A 129 -8.77 7.42 -0.91
CA ASP A 129 -7.82 6.78 -1.82
C ASP A 129 -6.47 6.61 -1.13
N VAL A 130 -6.21 5.42 -0.57
CA VAL A 130 -4.98 5.15 0.15
C VAL A 130 -3.76 5.10 -0.77
N TYR A 131 -3.94 4.87 -2.08
CA TYR A 131 -2.82 4.88 -3.03
C TYR A 131 -2.23 6.28 -3.19
N ALA A 132 -3.08 7.28 -3.42
CA ALA A 132 -2.69 8.69 -3.47
C ALA A 132 -2.00 9.15 -2.18
N LEU A 133 -2.56 8.77 -1.03
CA LEU A 133 -2.05 9.15 0.29
C LEU A 133 -0.67 8.56 0.60
N PHE A 134 -0.52 7.24 0.44
CA PHE A 134 0.78 6.60 0.66
C PHE A 134 1.79 7.02 -0.40
N GLY A 135 1.33 7.36 -1.60
CA GLY A 135 2.17 8.00 -2.62
C GLY A 135 2.77 9.31 -2.11
N ALA A 136 1.92 10.27 -1.74
CA ALA A 136 2.40 11.56 -1.25
C ALA A 136 3.36 11.42 -0.07
N ALA A 137 3.02 10.59 0.93
CA ALA A 137 3.87 10.36 2.08
C ALA A 137 5.20 9.70 1.72
N ALA A 138 5.22 8.70 0.85
CA ALA A 138 6.46 8.06 0.41
C ALA A 138 7.36 9.01 -0.40
N MET A 139 6.76 9.91 -1.20
CA MET A 139 7.49 10.91 -1.96
C MET A 139 8.17 11.91 -1.03
N ASP A 140 7.44 12.44 -0.04
CA ASP A 140 7.99 13.40 0.93
C ASP A 140 9.12 12.77 1.77
N VAL A 141 8.96 11.52 2.21
CA VAL A 141 10.02 10.78 2.90
C VAL A 141 11.26 10.61 2.02
N VAL A 142 11.12 10.30 0.73
CA VAL A 142 12.26 10.23 -0.19
C VAL A 142 12.91 11.61 -0.33
N GLY A 143 12.11 12.66 -0.48
CA GLY A 143 12.58 14.04 -0.47
C GLY A 143 13.45 14.33 0.75
N GLN A 144 12.91 14.16 1.95
CA GLN A 144 13.61 14.56 3.16
C GLN A 144 14.76 13.60 3.50
N GLY A 145 14.49 12.28 3.51
CA GLY A 145 15.43 11.27 3.99
C GLY A 145 16.51 10.87 2.98
N ALA A 146 16.19 10.84 1.68
CA ALA A 146 17.17 10.46 0.65
C ALA A 146 17.84 11.66 -0.01
N LEU A 147 17.14 12.79 -0.13
CA LEU A 147 17.59 13.94 -0.92
C LEU A 147 17.87 15.20 -0.07
N GLY A 148 17.44 15.22 1.18
CA GLY A 148 17.57 16.39 2.06
C GLY A 148 16.78 17.60 1.57
N VAL A 149 15.60 17.37 1.00
CA VAL A 149 14.68 18.42 0.51
C VAL A 149 13.26 18.14 0.96
N ASP A 150 12.52 19.18 1.35
CA ASP A 150 11.07 19.05 1.53
C ASP A 150 10.39 19.21 0.17
N LEU A 151 9.68 18.18 -0.30
CA LEU A 151 8.94 18.22 -1.56
C LEU A 151 7.51 18.76 -1.36
N GLY A 152 6.99 18.78 -0.13
CA GLY A 152 5.68 19.33 0.20
C GLY A 152 4.51 18.69 -0.55
N ILE A 153 4.57 17.40 -0.90
CA ILE A 153 3.50 16.72 -1.65
C ILE A 153 2.23 16.64 -0.79
N LEU A 154 2.32 16.17 0.45
CA LEU A 154 1.17 16.12 1.37
C LEU A 154 0.59 17.52 1.63
N ALA A 155 1.46 18.53 1.79
CA ALA A 155 1.03 19.91 1.97
C ALA A 155 0.28 20.44 0.73
N SER A 156 0.76 20.11 -0.48
CA SER A 156 0.09 20.46 -1.74
C SER A 156 -1.29 19.82 -1.86
N MET A 157 -1.44 18.56 -1.42
CA MET A 157 -2.73 17.87 -1.36
C MET A 157 -3.69 18.50 -0.35
N GLN A 158 -3.18 18.95 0.81
CA GLN A 158 -3.98 19.66 1.81
C GLN A 158 -4.49 21.00 1.30
N ALA A 159 -3.64 21.75 0.58
CA ALA A 159 -4.00 23.05 0.01
C ALA A 159 -5.01 22.93 -1.14
N ASN A 160 -5.02 21.81 -1.87
CA ASN A 160 -5.90 21.56 -3.02
C ASN A 160 -6.66 20.23 -2.85
N PRO A 161 -7.65 20.16 -1.93
CA PRO A 161 -8.36 18.93 -1.63
C PRO A 161 -9.39 18.53 -2.70
N GLU A 162 -9.67 19.40 -3.67
CA GLU A 162 -10.61 19.14 -4.76
C GLU A 162 -9.92 18.49 -5.98
N GLY A 163 -10.60 17.53 -6.62
CA GLY A 163 -10.10 16.84 -7.81
C GLY A 163 -9.06 15.74 -7.52
N GLU A 164 -8.10 15.55 -8.43
CA GLU A 164 -6.98 14.62 -8.25
C GLU A 164 -5.92 15.27 -7.34
N ALA A 165 -6.17 15.32 -6.03
CA ALA A 165 -5.29 16.00 -5.05
C ALA A 165 -3.82 15.58 -5.17
N TYR A 166 -3.55 14.30 -5.45
CA TYR A 166 -2.18 13.80 -5.65
C TYR A 166 -1.48 14.45 -6.85
N ALA A 167 -2.21 14.79 -7.91
CA ALA A 167 -1.70 15.48 -9.09
C ALA A 167 -1.69 17.01 -8.93
N ALA A 168 -2.00 17.55 -7.75
CA ALA A 168 -1.89 19.00 -7.49
C ALA A 168 -0.43 19.47 -7.50
N HIS A 169 0.51 18.61 -7.13
CA HIS A 169 1.93 18.94 -7.17
C HIS A 169 2.52 18.70 -8.58
N PRO A 170 3.33 19.63 -9.15
CA PRO A 170 3.84 19.50 -10.51
C PRO A 170 4.64 18.21 -10.77
N LEU A 171 5.48 17.79 -9.80
CA LEU A 171 6.28 16.57 -9.91
C LEU A 171 5.42 15.31 -10.03
N THR A 172 4.42 15.16 -9.15
CA THR A 172 3.53 13.98 -9.14
C THR A 172 2.60 13.99 -10.34
N ALA A 173 2.15 15.17 -10.79
CA ALA A 173 1.35 15.32 -12.00
C ALA A 173 2.12 14.88 -13.25
N SER A 174 3.39 15.30 -13.40
CA SER A 174 4.24 14.89 -14.51
C SER A 174 4.59 13.40 -14.46
N LEU A 175 4.89 12.87 -13.27
CA LEU A 175 5.13 11.45 -13.08
C LEU A 175 3.90 10.61 -13.47
N ASP A 176 2.72 10.98 -12.97
CA ASP A 176 1.47 10.28 -13.27
C ASP A 176 1.13 10.32 -14.76
N ARG A 177 1.29 11.48 -15.43
CA ARG A 177 1.11 11.58 -16.90
C ARG A 177 2.09 10.70 -17.67
N ALA A 178 3.38 10.71 -17.31
CA ALA A 178 4.39 9.85 -17.93
C ALA A 178 4.02 8.37 -17.79
N MET A 179 3.58 7.97 -16.59
CA MET A 179 3.18 6.60 -16.28
C MET A 179 1.87 6.18 -16.96
N LYS A 180 0.88 7.05 -17.04
CA LYS A 180 -0.37 6.82 -17.78
C LYS A 180 -0.09 6.61 -19.28
N MET A 181 0.78 7.43 -19.87
CA MET A 181 1.22 7.26 -21.27
C MET A 181 1.96 5.93 -21.50
N ALA A 182 2.83 5.53 -20.57
CA ALA A 182 3.62 4.32 -20.71
C ALA A 182 2.82 3.02 -20.44
N SER A 183 1.80 3.09 -19.57
CA SER A 183 0.99 1.93 -19.16
C SER A 183 -0.27 1.69 -20.00
N LYS A 184 -0.70 2.67 -20.81
CA LYS A 184 -1.80 2.52 -21.78
C LYS A 184 -1.32 2.82 -23.21
N PRO A 185 -0.29 2.11 -23.74
CA PRO A 185 0.14 2.31 -25.11
C PRO A 185 -0.97 1.93 -26.08
N SER A 186 -1.10 2.65 -27.18
CA SER A 186 -1.92 2.17 -28.29
C SER A 186 -1.32 0.88 -28.84
N LEU A 187 -2.13 0.03 -29.47
CA LEU A 187 -1.60 -1.19 -30.10
C LEU A 187 -0.45 -0.85 -31.05
N VAL A 188 -0.58 0.24 -31.82
CA VAL A 188 0.48 0.71 -32.74
C VAL A 188 1.76 1.09 -31.98
N SER A 189 1.67 1.86 -30.89
CA SER A 189 2.87 2.23 -30.14
C SER A 189 3.52 1.02 -29.46
N MET A 190 2.72 0.09 -28.92
CA MET A 190 3.23 -1.17 -28.36
C MET A 190 3.94 -2.02 -29.42
N TRP A 191 3.34 -2.17 -30.61
CA TRP A 191 3.96 -2.87 -31.74
C TRP A 191 5.27 -2.22 -32.17
N LEU A 192 5.29 -0.89 -32.27
CA LEU A 192 6.48 -0.13 -32.64
C LEU A 192 7.59 -0.29 -31.60
N ASP A 193 7.27 -0.11 -30.32
CA ASP A 193 8.22 -0.25 -29.21
C ASP A 193 8.81 -1.66 -29.18
N MET A 194 8.00 -2.70 -29.34
CA MET A 194 8.49 -4.07 -29.49
C MET A 194 9.36 -4.25 -30.73
N ALA A 195 8.95 -3.68 -31.88
CA ALA A 195 9.70 -3.74 -33.13
C ALA A 195 11.07 -3.05 -33.03
N THR A 196 11.23 -2.02 -32.17
CA THR A 196 12.55 -1.38 -31.94
C THR A 196 13.60 -2.36 -31.38
N THR A 197 13.17 -3.46 -30.76
CA THR A 197 14.08 -4.53 -30.32
C THR A 197 14.78 -5.21 -31.50
N TYR A 198 14.09 -5.33 -32.64
CA TYR A 198 14.60 -5.98 -33.86
C TYR A 198 15.12 -4.97 -34.89
N PHE A 199 14.51 -3.79 -34.94
CA PHE A 199 14.81 -2.73 -35.90
C PHE A 199 15.08 -1.40 -35.17
N PRO A 200 16.31 -1.16 -34.70
CA PRO A 200 16.66 0.06 -33.96
C PRO A 200 16.42 1.36 -34.73
N VAL A 201 16.31 1.31 -36.07
CA VAL A 201 15.96 2.49 -36.88
C VAL A 201 14.58 3.05 -36.54
N LEU A 202 13.65 2.20 -36.07
CA LEU A 202 12.29 2.59 -35.68
C LEU A 202 12.26 3.50 -34.45
N GLU A 203 13.35 3.58 -33.69
CA GLU A 203 13.49 4.49 -32.55
C GLU A 203 13.38 5.96 -32.92
N ARG A 204 13.60 6.30 -34.20
CA ARG A 204 13.46 7.65 -34.73
C ARG A 204 12.01 8.09 -34.90
N ILE A 205 11.06 7.16 -34.86
CA ILE A 205 9.63 7.46 -35.02
C ILE A 205 9.11 8.05 -33.70
N PRO A 206 8.51 9.26 -33.70
CA PRO A 206 8.12 9.99 -32.49
C PRO A 206 6.79 9.48 -31.90
N LEU A 207 6.67 8.16 -31.66
CA LEU A 207 5.50 7.50 -31.08
C LEU A 207 5.87 6.75 -29.80
N GLY A 208 4.88 6.50 -28.95
CA GLY A 208 5.07 5.78 -27.68
C GLY A 208 6.02 6.48 -26.73
N ILE A 209 6.97 5.72 -26.16
CA ILE A 209 8.02 6.25 -25.27
C ILE A 209 9.00 7.20 -25.99
N SER A 210 9.02 7.18 -27.32
CA SER A 210 9.83 8.10 -28.12
C SER A 210 9.11 9.41 -28.44
N SER A 211 7.83 9.56 -28.03
CA SER A 211 7.01 10.73 -28.36
C SER A 211 7.50 12.03 -27.68
N PRO A 212 7.30 13.20 -28.31
CA PRO A 212 7.62 14.49 -27.70
C PRO A 212 6.87 14.75 -26.39
N ALA A 213 5.63 14.25 -26.28
CA ALA A 213 4.81 14.36 -25.07
C ALA A 213 5.43 13.59 -23.90
N PHE A 214 5.82 12.33 -24.12
CA PHE A 214 6.50 11.54 -23.09
C PHE A 214 7.82 12.20 -22.65
N ARG A 215 8.64 12.64 -23.60
CA ARG A 215 9.90 13.34 -23.30
C ARG A 215 9.69 14.65 -22.56
N LYS A 216 8.57 15.35 -22.79
CA LYS A 216 8.23 16.58 -22.06
C LYS A 216 8.01 16.28 -20.57
N GLU A 217 7.23 15.26 -20.25
CA GLU A 217 6.98 14.88 -18.85
C GLU A 217 8.24 14.31 -18.17
N ALA A 218 9.02 13.49 -18.89
CA ALA A 218 10.30 12.99 -18.38
C ALA A 218 11.31 14.11 -18.08
N ARG A 219 11.33 15.17 -18.89
CA ARG A 219 12.21 16.33 -18.64
C ARG A 219 11.91 17.03 -17.32
N VAL A 220 10.64 17.18 -16.93
CA VAL A 220 10.27 17.79 -15.64
C VAL A 220 10.94 17.06 -14.47
N ILE A 221 10.96 15.72 -14.51
CA ILE A 221 11.59 14.89 -13.47
C ILE A 221 13.11 15.11 -13.45
N VAL A 222 13.75 15.14 -14.62
CA VAL A 222 15.20 15.35 -14.76
C VAL A 222 15.61 16.77 -14.33
N ASP A 223 14.79 17.77 -14.63
CA ASP A 223 15.04 19.17 -14.26
C ASP A 223 14.98 19.32 -12.74
N VAL A 224 13.94 18.79 -12.09
CA VAL A 224 13.82 18.73 -10.62
C VAL A 224 15.00 18.00 -10.00
N ALA A 225 15.39 16.84 -10.55
CA ALA A 225 16.54 16.08 -10.05
C ALA A 225 17.85 16.86 -10.19
N SER A 226 18.04 17.58 -11.30
CA SER A 226 19.23 18.40 -11.55
C SER A 226 19.31 19.58 -10.57
N ASP A 227 18.17 20.23 -10.31
CA ASP A 227 18.08 21.31 -9.33
C ASP A 227 18.40 20.83 -7.91
N ILE A 228 17.90 19.65 -7.52
CA ILE A 228 18.21 19.03 -6.23
C ILE A 228 19.72 18.76 -6.10
N VAL A 229 20.36 18.17 -7.12
CA VAL A 229 21.81 17.92 -7.09
C VAL A 229 22.59 19.23 -6.98
N ARG A 230 22.24 20.24 -7.78
CA ARG A 230 22.89 21.57 -7.74
C ARG A 230 22.78 22.21 -6.36
N ASN A 231 21.59 22.19 -5.78
CA ASN A 231 21.34 22.78 -4.46
C ASN A 231 22.06 22.01 -3.34
N ALA A 232 22.08 20.67 -3.41
CA ALA A 232 22.77 19.83 -2.44
C ALA A 232 24.30 20.04 -2.48
N LYS A 233 24.90 20.19 -3.67
CA LYS A 233 26.32 20.54 -3.81
C LYS A 233 26.64 21.88 -3.16
N ALA A 234 25.84 22.92 -3.47
CA ALA A 234 26.03 24.25 -2.90
C ALA A 234 25.87 24.26 -1.37
N ARG A 235 24.99 23.41 -0.81
CA ARG A 235 24.84 23.22 0.64
C ARG A 235 26.11 22.64 1.27
N ILE A 236 26.66 21.57 0.69
CA ILE A 236 27.85 20.88 1.22
C ILE A 236 29.11 21.76 1.14
N GLU A 237 29.23 22.59 0.11
CA GLU A 237 30.34 23.56 0.00
C GLU A 237 30.30 24.63 1.10
N ARG A 238 29.10 24.99 1.58
CA ARG A 238 28.92 25.95 2.69
C ARG A 238 29.09 25.31 4.06
N GLU A 239 28.59 24.08 4.23
CA GLU A 239 28.58 23.33 5.50
C GLU A 239 29.86 22.46 5.63
N CYS A 240 31.01 23.12 5.78
CA CYS A 240 32.34 22.47 5.70
C CYS A 240 32.75 21.64 6.94
N THR A 241 31.88 21.46 7.96
CA THR A 241 32.35 21.06 9.31
C THR A 241 31.55 19.97 10.05
N THR A 242 30.34 19.58 9.64
CA THR A 242 29.58 18.52 10.34
C THR A 242 29.78 17.15 9.69
N GLU A 243 30.42 16.21 10.39
CA GLU A 243 30.61 14.82 9.88
C GLU A 243 29.27 14.08 9.67
N GLU A 244 28.19 14.53 10.30
CA GLU A 244 26.87 13.93 10.15
C GLU A 244 26.31 14.24 8.75
N CYS A 245 26.05 13.20 7.97
CA CYS A 245 25.26 13.29 6.74
C CYS A 245 23.79 13.09 7.11
N PRO A 246 22.93 14.12 7.01
CA PRO A 246 21.52 14.00 7.37
C PRO A 246 20.72 13.15 6.38
N ASP A 247 21.19 13.08 5.12
CA ASP A 247 20.50 12.41 4.02
C ASP A 247 21.47 11.59 3.13
N ILE A 248 20.89 10.70 2.31
CA ILE A 248 21.66 9.78 1.45
C ILE A 248 22.44 10.53 0.36
N LEU A 249 21.88 11.59 -0.23
CA LEU A 249 22.54 12.38 -1.27
C LEU A 249 23.75 13.13 -0.72
N ALA A 250 23.65 13.71 0.48
CA ALA A 250 24.76 14.34 1.17
C ALA A 250 25.90 13.34 1.44
N PHE A 251 25.55 12.12 1.84
CA PHE A 251 26.51 11.04 1.98
C PHE A 251 27.22 10.73 0.64
N LEU A 252 26.47 10.58 -0.46
CA LEU A 252 27.02 10.31 -1.79
C LEU A 252 27.94 11.42 -2.29
N LEU A 253 27.54 12.69 -2.13
CA LEU A 253 28.31 13.84 -2.56
C LEU A 253 29.62 13.97 -1.79
N ARG A 254 29.62 13.74 -0.46
CA ARG A 254 30.85 13.73 0.35
C ARG A 254 31.75 12.55 -0.01
N ALA A 255 31.19 11.35 -0.24
CA ALA A 255 31.95 10.20 -0.68
C ALA A 255 32.63 10.45 -2.04
N ASN A 256 31.90 11.06 -2.98
CA ASN A 256 32.45 11.48 -4.26
C ASN A 256 33.56 12.52 -4.10
N ALA A 257 33.38 13.55 -3.27
CA ALA A 257 34.39 14.58 -3.05
C ALA A 257 35.70 14.02 -2.48
N LYS A 258 35.62 13.13 -1.48
CA LYS A 258 36.80 12.42 -0.93
C LYS A 258 37.52 11.58 -1.98
N THR A 259 36.75 10.93 -2.85
CA THR A 259 37.27 10.11 -3.95
C THR A 259 38.02 10.99 -4.96
N THR A 260 37.46 12.13 -5.34
CA THR A 260 38.10 13.10 -6.27
C THR A 260 39.37 13.74 -5.67
N GLN A 261 39.38 14.02 -4.37
CA GLN A 261 40.55 14.57 -3.67
C GLN A 261 41.70 13.57 -3.59
N ALA A 262 41.40 12.28 -3.36
CA ALA A 262 42.40 11.21 -3.29
C ALA A 262 43.02 10.85 -4.66
N SER A 263 42.31 11.10 -5.76
CA SER A 263 42.70 10.65 -7.11
C SER A 263 43.42 11.70 -7.97
N GLY A 264 43.55 12.95 -7.51
CA GLY A 264 44.31 14.00 -8.20
C GLY A 264 43.67 14.44 -9.52
N GLU A 265 42.76 15.41 -9.44
CA GLU A 265 42.22 16.31 -10.49
C GLU A 265 41.65 15.73 -11.80
N LYS A 266 41.74 14.43 -12.07
CA LYS A 266 40.94 13.79 -13.11
C LYS A 266 40.13 12.70 -12.45
N THR A 267 38.80 12.82 -12.53
CA THR A 267 37.83 11.75 -12.25
C THR A 267 38.19 10.56 -13.13
N CYS A 268 39.17 9.78 -12.70
CA CYS A 268 39.64 8.65 -13.47
C CYS A 268 38.52 7.63 -13.40
N LEU A 269 38.02 7.17 -14.55
CA LEU A 269 37.06 6.08 -14.65
C LEU A 269 37.52 4.79 -13.93
N LEU A 270 38.79 4.74 -13.51
CA LEU A 270 39.41 3.71 -12.68
C LEU A 270 39.03 3.78 -11.19
N ASP A 271 38.50 4.91 -10.71
CA ASP A 271 38.08 5.02 -9.32
C ASP A 271 36.75 4.30 -9.10
N LYS A 272 36.76 3.31 -8.21
CA LYS A 272 35.75 2.26 -8.13
C LYS A 272 34.43 2.73 -7.50
N THR A 273 34.32 4.00 -7.14
CA THR A 273 33.17 4.57 -6.40
C THR A 273 32.76 5.99 -6.81
N ALA A 274 33.49 6.70 -7.66
CA ALA A 274 33.09 8.05 -8.08
C ALA A 274 31.87 8.02 -9.03
N LEU A 275 30.92 8.94 -8.83
CA LEU A 275 29.78 9.16 -9.73
C LEU A 275 29.92 10.52 -10.44
N THR A 276 29.63 10.56 -11.73
CA THR A 276 29.53 11.81 -12.50
C THR A 276 28.28 12.60 -12.13
N ASP A 277 28.22 13.88 -12.51
CA ASP A 277 27.04 14.72 -12.29
C ASP A 277 25.78 14.17 -12.97
N ALA A 278 25.92 13.67 -14.19
CA ALA A 278 24.82 13.02 -14.90
C ALA A 278 24.34 11.75 -14.17
N GLU A 279 25.27 10.96 -13.61
CA GLU A 279 24.91 9.79 -12.80
C GLU A 279 24.27 10.19 -11.47
N LEU A 280 24.73 11.26 -10.81
CA LEU A 280 24.12 11.77 -9.58
C LEU A 280 22.68 12.22 -9.84
N THR A 281 22.44 13.01 -10.90
CA THR A 281 21.08 13.39 -11.33
C THR A 281 20.23 12.15 -11.61
N ALA A 282 20.79 11.17 -12.31
CA ALA A 282 20.07 9.93 -12.60
C ALA A 282 19.77 9.10 -11.33
N GLN A 283 20.65 9.13 -10.31
CA GLN A 283 20.35 8.51 -9.01
C GLN A 283 19.23 9.24 -8.28
N VAL A 284 19.19 10.57 -8.31
CA VAL A 284 18.09 11.34 -7.70
C VAL A 284 16.76 10.96 -8.34
N SER A 285 16.67 10.94 -9.67
CA SER A 285 15.48 10.46 -10.37
C SER A 285 15.13 9.00 -10.04
N THR A 286 16.15 8.14 -9.89
CA THR A 286 15.97 6.74 -9.47
C THR A 286 15.40 6.64 -8.06
N PHE A 287 15.87 7.44 -7.11
CA PHE A 287 15.38 7.44 -5.72
C PHE A 287 13.94 7.93 -5.64
N ILE A 288 13.62 9.03 -6.35
CA ILE A 288 12.26 9.56 -6.48
C ILE A 288 11.32 8.46 -6.98
N PHE A 289 11.64 7.80 -8.10
CA PHE A 289 10.75 6.77 -8.65
C PHE A 289 10.69 5.51 -7.79
N ALA A 290 11.85 4.92 -7.48
CA ALA A 290 11.94 3.59 -6.89
C ALA A 290 11.47 3.58 -5.44
N GLY A 291 11.77 4.63 -4.66
CA GLY A 291 11.38 4.73 -3.25
C GLY A 291 9.90 5.07 -3.06
N HIS A 292 9.32 5.86 -3.97
CA HIS A 292 7.94 6.30 -3.93
C HIS A 292 6.96 5.21 -4.42
N GLU A 293 7.02 4.88 -5.72
CA GLU A 293 5.93 4.15 -6.39
C GLU A 293 5.81 2.72 -5.85
N THR A 294 6.93 2.09 -5.52
CA THR A 294 6.94 0.72 -4.98
C THR A 294 6.37 0.66 -3.57
N THR A 295 6.74 1.62 -2.71
CA THR A 295 6.24 1.74 -1.34
C THR A 295 4.75 2.06 -1.32
N ALA A 296 4.30 3.02 -2.14
CA ALA A 296 2.89 3.38 -2.27
C ALA A 296 2.04 2.18 -2.73
N THR A 297 2.52 1.46 -3.75
CA THR A 297 1.87 0.24 -4.24
C THR A 297 1.79 -0.83 -3.16
N GLN A 298 2.89 -1.07 -2.43
CA GLN A 298 2.94 -2.11 -1.41
C GLN A 298 2.07 -1.81 -0.19
N LEU A 299 2.08 -0.57 0.30
CA LEU A 299 1.21 -0.13 1.38
C LEU A 299 -0.26 -0.23 0.95
N SER A 300 -0.60 0.16 -0.27
CA SER A 300 -1.96 0.04 -0.79
C SER A 300 -2.46 -1.40 -0.81
N TRP A 301 -1.64 -2.35 -1.28
CA TRP A 301 -2.00 -3.77 -1.25
C TRP A 301 -2.13 -4.30 0.17
N LEU A 302 -1.22 -3.94 1.07
CA LEU A 302 -1.28 -4.33 2.48
C LEU A 302 -2.58 -3.85 3.13
N PHE A 303 -2.94 -2.59 2.96
CA PHE A 303 -4.15 -2.02 3.57
C PHE A 303 -5.42 -2.59 2.95
N LEU A 304 -5.44 -2.85 1.64
CA LEU A 304 -6.55 -3.55 0.99
C LEU A 304 -6.72 -4.97 1.53
N LEU A 305 -5.64 -5.75 1.64
CA LEU A 305 -5.66 -7.11 2.19
C LEU A 305 -6.15 -7.12 3.65
N LEU A 306 -5.71 -6.15 4.47
CA LEU A 306 -6.17 -6.01 5.84
C LEU A 306 -7.64 -5.59 5.91
N ALA A 307 -8.11 -4.72 5.02
CA ALA A 307 -9.53 -4.33 4.93
C ALA A 307 -10.43 -5.51 4.49
N GLN A 308 -9.90 -6.40 3.65
CA GLN A 308 -10.56 -7.65 3.24
C GLN A 308 -10.51 -8.75 4.32
N ASN A 309 -9.63 -8.62 5.31
CA ASN A 309 -9.44 -9.61 6.39
C ASN A 309 -9.52 -8.93 7.77
N PRO A 310 -10.72 -8.51 8.24
CA PRO A 310 -10.87 -7.74 9.47
C PRO A 310 -10.25 -8.41 10.70
N ALA A 311 -10.35 -9.73 10.84
CA ALA A 311 -9.72 -10.48 11.94
C ALA A 311 -8.20 -10.29 11.99
N CYS A 312 -7.53 -10.28 10.83
CA CYS A 312 -6.09 -10.01 10.75
C CYS A 312 -5.78 -8.56 11.12
N GLN A 313 -6.62 -7.61 10.67
CA GLN A 313 -6.47 -6.20 10.99
C GLN A 313 -6.62 -5.95 12.50
N THR A 314 -7.67 -6.48 13.13
CA THR A 314 -7.90 -6.38 14.58
C THR A 314 -6.71 -6.94 15.37
N LYS A 315 -6.25 -8.15 15.02
CA LYS A 315 -5.09 -8.78 15.67
C LYS A 315 -3.82 -7.94 15.53
N LEU A 316 -3.54 -7.40 14.35
CA LEU A 316 -2.37 -6.53 14.14
C LEU A 316 -2.44 -5.26 14.99
N ARG A 317 -3.62 -4.63 15.07
CA ARG A 317 -3.82 -3.44 15.93
C ARG A 317 -3.61 -3.77 17.39
N GLU A 318 -4.10 -4.91 17.86
CA GLU A 318 -3.90 -5.38 19.24
C GLU A 318 -2.43 -5.62 19.54
N CYS A 319 -1.68 -6.24 18.62
CA CYS A 319 -0.23 -6.40 18.75
C CYS A 319 0.49 -5.05 18.86
N ILE A 320 0.15 -4.08 18.01
CA ILE A 320 0.73 -2.72 18.06
C ILE A 320 0.43 -2.04 19.40
N ARG A 321 -0.83 -2.06 19.84
CA ARG A 321 -1.27 -1.45 21.11
C ARG A 321 -0.64 -2.11 22.32
N SER A 322 -0.50 -3.44 22.29
CA SER A 322 0.15 -4.19 23.35
C SER A 322 1.62 -3.80 23.46
N LYS A 323 2.33 -3.69 22.32
CA LYS A 323 3.73 -3.25 22.33
C LYS A 323 3.88 -1.81 22.85
N ARG A 324 2.96 -0.91 22.49
CA ARG A 324 2.94 0.47 23.05
C ARG A 324 2.82 0.46 24.57
N MET A 325 1.87 -0.30 25.10
CA MET A 325 1.66 -0.44 26.55
C MET A 325 2.89 -1.02 27.25
N GLU A 326 3.54 -2.03 26.65
CA GLU A 326 4.77 -2.65 27.17
C GLU A 326 5.90 -1.64 27.36
N VAL A 327 6.06 -0.70 26.43
CA VAL A 327 7.10 0.35 26.49
C VAL A 327 6.63 1.62 27.21
N GLY A 328 5.49 1.57 27.92
CA GLY A 328 4.97 2.70 28.70
C GLY A 328 4.25 3.79 27.88
N LEU A 329 4.03 3.57 26.58
CA LEU A 329 3.27 4.47 25.72
C LEU A 329 1.77 4.19 25.81
N PRO A 330 0.92 5.23 25.67
CA PRO A 330 -0.53 5.03 25.65
C PRO A 330 -0.93 4.15 24.45
N PRO A 331 -1.96 3.29 24.59
CA PRO A 331 -2.35 2.35 23.54
C PRO A 331 -2.81 3.07 22.27
N LYS A 332 -3.45 4.24 22.42
CA LYS A 332 -3.77 5.16 21.33
C LYS A 332 -3.13 6.51 21.63
N ARG A 333 -2.51 7.16 20.64
CA ARG A 333 -1.97 8.52 20.81
C ARG A 333 -3.12 9.49 21.11
N LEU A 334 -2.96 10.30 22.16
CA LEU A 334 -3.99 11.17 22.72
C LEU A 334 -3.90 12.64 22.25
N SER A 335 -2.72 13.11 21.81
CA SER A 335 -2.53 14.52 21.39
C SER A 335 -1.79 14.67 20.05
N GLN A 336 -2.00 15.82 19.42
CA GLN A 336 -1.37 16.25 18.15
C GLN A 336 0.09 16.71 18.33
N ASP A 337 0.62 16.76 19.55
CA ASP A 337 1.92 17.40 19.81
C ASP A 337 3.09 16.68 19.14
N ALA A 338 3.92 17.44 18.43
CA ALA A 338 5.10 16.96 17.70
C ALA A 338 6.15 16.25 18.59
N GLY A 339 6.02 16.32 19.92
CA GLY A 339 6.88 15.66 20.90
C GLY A 339 6.34 14.35 21.49
N SER A 340 5.17 13.86 21.06
CA SER A 340 4.65 12.57 21.54
C SER A 340 5.56 11.41 21.09
N GLU A 341 6.02 10.61 22.04
CA GLU A 341 6.83 9.43 21.75
C GLU A 341 6.05 8.40 20.90
N GLU A 342 6.70 7.90 19.86
CA GLU A 342 6.24 6.81 19.00
C GLU A 342 7.12 5.58 19.20
N LEU A 343 6.63 4.41 18.77
CA LEU A 343 7.42 3.18 18.80
C LEU A 343 8.74 3.39 18.05
N SER A 344 9.86 3.02 18.68
CA SER A 344 11.16 3.03 18.03
C SER A 344 11.23 1.96 16.94
N GLN A 345 12.26 2.01 16.09
CA GLN A 345 12.46 0.98 15.07
C GLN A 345 12.62 -0.42 15.70
N ASP A 346 13.35 -0.53 16.81
CA ASP A 346 13.57 -1.81 17.48
C ASP A 346 12.25 -2.32 18.10
N ASP A 347 11.37 -1.44 18.56
CA ASP A 347 10.04 -1.83 19.03
C ASP A 347 9.15 -2.36 17.90
N LEU A 348 9.17 -1.70 16.73
CA LEU A 348 8.44 -2.14 15.55
C LEU A 348 8.98 -3.48 15.02
N ASP A 349 10.31 -3.66 15.05
CA ASP A 349 10.97 -4.92 14.70
C ASP A 349 10.61 -6.05 15.67
N ALA A 350 10.31 -5.72 16.93
CA ALA A 350 9.88 -6.65 17.96
C ALA A 350 8.38 -7.02 17.90
N ILE A 351 7.61 -6.60 16.88
CA ILE A 351 6.22 -7.02 16.66
C ILE A 351 6.19 -8.07 15.52
N PRO A 352 6.22 -9.39 15.80
CA PRO A 352 6.31 -10.41 14.74
C PRO A 352 5.13 -10.33 13.77
N TYR A 353 3.92 -10.15 14.29
CA TYR A 353 2.71 -10.13 13.47
C TYR A 353 2.67 -8.97 12.45
N LEU A 354 3.35 -7.85 12.75
CA LEU A 354 3.51 -6.73 11.80
C LEU A 354 4.39 -7.14 10.62
N ASP A 355 5.54 -7.76 10.91
CA ASP A 355 6.44 -8.30 9.88
C ASP A 355 5.74 -9.38 9.04
N TRP A 356 4.96 -10.25 9.67
CA TRP A 356 4.20 -11.31 8.99
C TRP A 356 3.16 -10.76 8.00
N CYS A 357 2.37 -9.76 8.41
CA CYS A 357 1.39 -9.12 7.53
C CYS A 357 2.07 -8.45 6.32
N ILE A 358 3.19 -7.75 6.55
CA ILE A 358 3.95 -7.08 5.48
C ILE A 358 4.53 -8.11 4.50
N ARG A 359 5.14 -9.18 5.02
CA ARG A 359 5.71 -10.26 4.19
C ARG A 359 4.66 -10.99 3.38
N GLU A 360 3.52 -11.29 3.99
CA GLU A 360 2.42 -11.97 3.29
C GLU A 360 1.82 -11.08 2.19
N SER A 361 1.73 -9.77 2.43
CA SER A 361 1.33 -8.80 1.41
C SER A 361 2.34 -8.74 0.25
N LEU A 362 3.64 -8.65 0.55
CA LEU A 362 4.72 -8.67 -0.44
C LEU A 362 4.75 -9.94 -1.29
N ARG A 363 4.36 -11.07 -0.69
CA ARG A 363 4.27 -12.38 -1.35
C ARG A 363 3.09 -12.45 -2.32
N LEU A 364 1.90 -12.03 -1.89
CA LEU A 364 0.68 -12.06 -2.72
C LEU A 364 0.69 -11.00 -3.82
N HIS A 365 1.07 -9.78 -3.47
CA HIS A 365 1.03 -8.61 -4.35
C HIS A 365 2.37 -7.89 -4.32
N THR A 366 3.37 -8.49 -4.97
CA THR A 366 4.66 -7.83 -5.19
C THR A 366 4.48 -6.62 -6.13
N ALA A 367 4.97 -5.45 -5.72
CA ALA A 367 4.91 -4.23 -6.54
C ALA A 367 5.48 -4.44 -7.95
N ILE A 368 6.61 -5.14 -8.09
CA ILE A 368 7.17 -5.60 -9.37
C ILE A 368 6.76 -7.06 -9.59
N HIS A 369 5.78 -7.29 -10.46
CA HIS A 369 5.19 -8.62 -10.64
C HIS A 369 6.05 -9.58 -11.49
N SER A 370 6.94 -9.05 -12.33
CA SER A 370 7.85 -9.82 -13.17
C SER A 370 9.12 -9.03 -13.51
N THR A 371 10.20 -9.72 -13.84
CA THR A 371 11.40 -9.12 -14.39
C THR A 371 11.91 -9.95 -15.56
N SER A 372 12.72 -9.37 -16.45
CA SER A 372 13.26 -10.07 -17.61
C SER A 372 14.75 -9.88 -17.74
N ARG A 373 15.43 -10.87 -18.32
CA ARG A 373 16.85 -10.83 -18.69
C ARG A 373 17.04 -11.24 -20.15
N THR A 374 18.21 -10.92 -20.70
CA THR A 374 18.63 -11.36 -22.03
C THR A 374 19.96 -12.07 -21.91
N ALA A 375 20.10 -13.29 -22.43
CA ALA A 375 21.39 -13.98 -22.43
C ALA A 375 22.39 -13.28 -23.38
N THR A 376 23.62 -13.01 -22.92
CA THR A 376 24.66 -12.40 -23.76
C THR A 376 25.43 -13.41 -24.61
N GLU A 377 25.36 -14.68 -24.23
CA GLU A 377 26.05 -15.81 -24.84
C GLU A 377 25.20 -17.08 -24.72
N LEU A 378 25.63 -18.15 -25.38
CA LEU A 378 24.99 -19.46 -25.25
C LEU A 378 25.22 -19.98 -23.83
N GLU A 379 24.13 -20.32 -23.14
CA GLU A 379 24.15 -20.71 -21.74
C GLU A 379 23.40 -22.04 -21.55
N GLN A 380 23.93 -22.89 -20.67
CA GLN A 380 23.25 -24.10 -20.19
C GLN A 380 22.80 -23.85 -18.76
N ILE A 381 21.54 -23.46 -18.58
CA ILE A 381 21.00 -23.14 -17.26
C ILE A 381 20.65 -24.45 -16.54
N PRO A 382 21.27 -24.77 -15.40
CA PRO A 382 20.92 -25.95 -14.62
C PRO A 382 19.55 -25.79 -13.96
N LEU A 383 18.80 -26.89 -13.85
CA LEU A 383 17.48 -26.95 -13.22
C LEU A 383 17.50 -27.84 -11.99
N SER A 384 16.51 -27.66 -11.11
CA SER A 384 16.35 -28.49 -9.91
C SER A 384 16.12 -29.98 -10.19
N THR A 385 15.71 -30.32 -11.43
CA THR A 385 15.54 -31.70 -11.87
C THR A 385 16.85 -32.39 -12.26
N GLY A 386 18.01 -31.73 -12.15
CA GLY A 386 19.30 -32.22 -12.64
C GLY A 386 19.49 -32.12 -14.17
N ARG A 387 18.50 -31.57 -14.89
CA ARG A 387 18.58 -31.29 -16.33
C ARG A 387 19.09 -29.86 -16.56
N HIS A 388 19.43 -29.56 -17.80
CA HIS A 388 19.80 -28.22 -18.23
C HIS A 388 18.83 -27.74 -19.31
N VAL A 389 18.57 -26.43 -19.35
CA VAL A 389 17.88 -25.78 -20.47
C VAL A 389 18.89 -24.94 -21.26
N LEU A 390 18.92 -25.17 -22.57
CA LEU A 390 19.79 -24.41 -23.47
C LEU A 390 19.13 -23.06 -23.79
N VAL A 391 19.90 -21.98 -23.62
CA VAL A 391 19.48 -20.61 -23.90
C VAL A 391 20.47 -19.98 -24.86
N ASP A 392 19.98 -19.63 -26.05
CA ASP A 392 20.78 -19.00 -27.09
C ASP A 392 21.12 -17.55 -26.76
N LYS A 393 22.21 -17.05 -27.34
CA LYS A 393 22.57 -15.63 -27.28
C LYS A 393 21.40 -14.77 -27.78
N GLY A 394 21.03 -13.76 -27.00
CA GLY A 394 19.93 -12.84 -27.28
C GLY A 394 18.56 -13.32 -26.79
N MET A 395 18.45 -14.57 -26.34
CA MET A 395 17.18 -15.13 -25.87
C MET A 395 16.70 -14.42 -24.59
N LEU A 396 15.42 -14.03 -24.58
CA LEU A 396 14.77 -13.39 -23.45
C LEU A 396 14.32 -14.42 -22.41
N ILE A 397 14.65 -14.15 -21.14
CA ILE A 397 14.28 -14.95 -19.97
C ILE A 397 13.32 -14.13 -19.12
N LEU A 398 12.07 -14.58 -19.00
CA LEU A 398 11.03 -14.01 -18.14
C LEU A 398 11.03 -14.70 -16.78
N LEU A 399 11.09 -13.90 -15.72
CA LEU A 399 11.07 -14.31 -14.32
C LEU A 399 9.77 -13.75 -13.69
N PRO A 400 8.70 -14.56 -13.55
CA PRO A 400 7.40 -14.08 -13.06
C PRO A 400 7.36 -14.10 -11.53
N LEU A 401 7.73 -12.97 -10.90
CA LEU A 401 7.91 -12.91 -9.44
C LEU A 401 6.66 -13.34 -8.68
N THR A 402 5.50 -12.75 -8.99
CA THR A 402 4.25 -13.05 -8.29
C THR A 402 3.78 -14.48 -8.53
N SER A 403 3.95 -15.03 -9.75
CA SER A 403 3.56 -16.42 -10.05
C SER A 403 4.39 -17.41 -9.22
N ILE A 404 5.68 -17.14 -9.01
CA ILE A 404 6.56 -17.94 -8.15
C ILE A 404 6.13 -17.80 -6.67
N SER A 405 5.89 -16.57 -6.21
CA SER A 405 5.46 -16.29 -4.82
C SER A 405 4.07 -16.83 -4.46
N THR A 406 3.28 -17.23 -5.45
CA THR A 406 1.92 -17.77 -5.28
C THR A 406 1.77 -19.19 -5.85
N SER A 407 2.89 -19.88 -6.12
CA SER A 407 2.88 -21.28 -6.55
C SER A 407 2.55 -22.21 -5.39
N ALA A 408 1.64 -23.16 -5.62
CA ALA A 408 1.29 -24.18 -4.63
C ALA A 408 2.47 -25.12 -4.31
N ASP A 409 3.36 -25.36 -5.28
CA ASP A 409 4.55 -26.20 -5.09
C ASP A 409 5.53 -25.63 -4.05
N LEU A 410 5.59 -24.30 -3.95
CA LEU A 410 6.47 -23.59 -3.04
C LEU A 410 5.77 -23.22 -1.73
N TRP A 411 4.49 -22.84 -1.79
CA TRP A 411 3.77 -22.22 -0.67
C TRP A 411 2.64 -23.08 -0.09
N GLY A 412 2.45 -24.30 -0.61
CA GLY A 412 1.46 -25.26 -0.15
C GLY A 412 0.04 -24.95 -0.63
N ALA A 413 -0.94 -25.54 0.06
CA ALA A 413 -2.35 -25.34 -0.27
C ALA A 413 -2.80 -23.89 -0.05
N GLN A 414 -3.70 -23.41 -0.91
CA GLN A 414 -4.24 -22.04 -0.88
C GLN A 414 -3.15 -20.95 -0.86
N PRO A 415 -2.22 -20.95 -1.84
CA PRO A 415 -1.13 -19.99 -1.87
C PRO A 415 -1.61 -18.55 -2.14
N GLU A 416 -2.84 -18.35 -2.60
CA GLU A 416 -3.42 -17.02 -2.84
C GLU A 416 -4.13 -16.43 -1.61
N ARG A 417 -4.35 -17.24 -0.56
CA ARG A 417 -5.00 -16.76 0.67
C ARG A 417 -4.01 -15.92 1.49
N PHE A 418 -4.47 -14.75 1.94
CA PHE A 418 -3.76 -13.94 2.92
C PHE A 418 -3.75 -14.64 4.28
N CYS A 419 -2.58 -15.17 4.66
CA CYS A 419 -2.37 -15.85 5.94
C CYS A 419 -1.04 -15.40 6.56
N PRO A 420 -1.05 -14.33 7.37
CA PRO A 420 0.14 -13.86 8.08
C PRO A 420 0.78 -14.95 8.94
N GLU A 421 -0.01 -15.82 9.58
CA GLU A 421 0.48 -16.93 10.42
C GLU A 421 1.39 -17.92 9.68
N ARG A 422 1.38 -17.92 8.34
CA ARG A 422 2.36 -18.63 7.53
C ARG A 422 3.80 -18.26 7.89
N TRP A 423 4.02 -17.07 8.44
CA TRP A 423 5.32 -16.52 8.81
C TRP A 423 5.75 -16.83 10.26
N SER A 424 4.99 -17.67 10.98
CA SER A 424 5.17 -17.90 12.43
C SER A 424 6.44 -18.67 12.82
N GLU A 425 6.96 -19.53 11.95
CA GLU A 425 8.22 -20.24 12.18
C GLU A 425 9.38 -19.49 11.49
N PRO A 426 10.56 -19.32 12.12
CA PRO A 426 11.74 -18.81 11.43
C PRO A 426 12.04 -19.68 10.21
N MET A 427 12.20 -19.07 9.02
CA MET A 427 12.34 -19.75 7.72
C MET A 427 11.07 -20.41 7.17
N SER A 428 9.88 -20.00 7.60
CA SER A 428 8.60 -20.43 7.00
C SER A 428 8.30 -19.83 5.61
N GLY A 429 9.36 -19.47 4.87
CA GLY A 429 9.32 -19.38 3.42
C GLY A 429 9.14 -20.77 2.79
N PRO A 430 9.38 -20.92 1.47
CA PRO A 430 9.28 -22.22 0.85
C PRO A 430 10.37 -23.15 1.42
N LYS A 431 9.95 -24.17 2.21
CA LYS A 431 10.84 -25.11 2.92
C LYS A 431 11.87 -25.75 1.99
N LYS A 432 11.49 -26.00 0.73
CA LYS A 432 12.34 -26.63 -0.29
C LYS A 432 13.44 -25.70 -0.82
N TYR A 433 13.23 -24.38 -0.80
CA TYR A 433 14.18 -23.40 -1.34
C TYR A 433 14.19 -22.11 -0.52
N PRO A 434 14.89 -22.10 0.63
CA PRO A 434 14.86 -20.96 1.54
C PRO A 434 15.25 -19.62 0.92
N ALA A 435 16.10 -19.60 -0.12
CA ALA A 435 16.50 -18.38 -0.84
C ALA A 435 15.33 -17.55 -1.45
N TYR A 436 14.14 -18.14 -1.57
CA TYR A 436 12.93 -17.48 -2.07
C TYR A 436 12.15 -16.70 -1.00
N TYR A 437 12.56 -16.78 0.27
CA TYR A 437 11.89 -16.11 1.38
C TYR A 437 11.72 -14.59 1.18
N SER A 438 12.61 -13.94 0.41
CA SER A 438 12.61 -12.49 0.14
C SER A 438 12.53 -12.18 -1.37
N TRP A 439 11.89 -13.05 -2.15
CA TRP A 439 11.85 -12.98 -3.62
C TRP A 439 11.32 -11.65 -4.19
N SER A 440 10.45 -10.96 -3.45
CA SER A 440 9.89 -9.65 -3.79
C SER A 440 10.94 -8.55 -4.01
N PHE A 441 12.14 -8.72 -3.45
CA PHE A 441 13.27 -7.78 -3.57
C PHE A 441 14.41 -8.30 -4.46
N LEU A 442 14.16 -9.36 -5.24
CA LEU A 442 15.18 -10.11 -5.99
C LEU A 442 16.29 -10.66 -5.07
N MET A 443 17.38 -11.13 -5.66
CA MET A 443 18.51 -11.73 -4.95
C MET A 443 19.84 -11.38 -5.60
N GLY A 444 20.94 -11.61 -4.87
CA GLY A 444 22.30 -11.44 -5.39
C GLY A 444 22.68 -9.99 -5.68
N PRO A 445 23.60 -9.75 -6.63
CA PRO A 445 24.09 -8.40 -6.94
C PRO A 445 23.01 -7.42 -7.44
N ARG A 446 21.82 -7.90 -7.83
CA ARG A 446 20.67 -7.08 -8.23
C ARG A 446 19.56 -6.98 -7.17
N ALA A 447 19.79 -7.52 -5.98
CA ALA A 447 18.86 -7.36 -4.86
C ALA A 447 18.63 -5.87 -4.56
N CYS A 448 17.38 -5.54 -4.24
CA CYS A 448 16.93 -4.19 -3.91
C CYS A 448 17.70 -3.66 -2.69
N ILE A 449 18.35 -2.51 -2.87
CA ILE A 449 19.07 -1.81 -1.79
C ILE A 449 18.10 -1.14 -0.81
N GLY A 450 16.89 -0.81 -1.25
CA GLY A 450 15.82 -0.24 -0.43
C GLY A 450 14.92 -1.28 0.24
N SER A 451 15.31 -2.56 0.31
CA SER A 451 14.48 -3.61 0.93
C SER A 451 14.26 -3.41 2.43
N ALA A 452 15.14 -2.66 3.09
CA ALA A 452 15.00 -2.25 4.48
C ALA A 452 14.18 -0.95 4.67
N PHE A 453 13.69 -0.33 3.59
CA PHE A 453 13.00 0.96 3.64
C PHE A 453 11.58 0.86 4.24
N GLU A 454 11.14 1.99 4.81
CA GLU A 454 10.23 2.10 5.95
C GLU A 454 8.73 1.70 5.75
N ILE A 455 8.30 0.43 5.63
CA ILE A 455 6.84 0.09 5.56
C ILE A 455 6.18 0.00 6.95
N LYS A 456 6.97 -0.35 7.98
CA LYS A 456 6.49 -0.67 9.33
C LYS A 456 5.91 0.54 10.06
N THR A 457 6.60 1.67 10.13
CA THR A 457 6.12 2.91 10.78
C THR A 457 4.78 3.34 10.20
N PHE A 458 4.64 3.46 8.87
CA PHE A 458 3.38 3.85 8.25
C PHE A 458 2.25 2.88 8.61
N THR A 459 2.51 1.57 8.51
CA THR A 459 1.52 0.55 8.84
C THR A 459 1.10 0.64 10.31
N ALA A 460 2.07 0.71 11.23
CA ALA A 460 1.81 0.73 12.67
C ALA A 460 1.10 2.00 13.11
N MET A 461 1.53 3.17 12.64
CA MET A 461 0.95 4.46 13.03
C MET A 461 -0.46 4.63 12.48
N ILE A 462 -0.68 4.36 11.18
CA ILE A 462 -2.00 4.53 10.57
C ILE A 462 -2.99 3.50 11.14
N LEU A 463 -2.63 2.22 11.26
CA LEU A 463 -3.53 1.21 11.82
C LEU A 463 -3.78 1.37 13.32
N ASN A 464 -2.86 2.01 14.07
CA ASN A 464 -3.16 2.29 15.47
C ASN A 464 -4.39 3.23 15.61
N HIS A 465 -4.56 4.13 14.65
CA HIS A 465 -5.61 5.15 14.63
C HIS A 465 -6.86 4.75 13.85
N TYR A 466 -6.72 4.12 12.69
CA TYR A 466 -7.81 3.97 11.71
C TYR A 466 -8.08 2.52 11.37
N GLU A 467 -9.36 2.17 11.26
CA GLU A 467 -9.81 0.84 10.86
C GLU A 467 -10.39 0.96 9.45
N PHE A 468 -9.98 0.07 8.56
CA PHE A 468 -10.34 0.14 7.15
C PHE A 468 -11.32 -0.97 6.80
N GLU A 469 -12.41 -0.59 6.12
CA GLU A 469 -13.39 -1.48 5.51
C GLU A 469 -13.26 -1.44 3.99
N TRP A 470 -13.34 -2.61 3.36
CA TRP A 470 -13.48 -2.73 1.91
C TRP A 470 -14.97 -2.81 1.54
N ASP A 471 -15.41 -1.95 0.63
CA ASP A 471 -16.81 -1.84 0.22
C ASP A 471 -17.22 -2.78 -0.93
N GLY A 472 -16.38 -3.75 -1.26
CA GLY A 472 -16.64 -4.74 -2.31
C GLY A 472 -16.21 -4.30 -3.72
N ARG A 473 -15.57 -3.14 -3.89
CA ARG A 473 -15.05 -2.69 -5.19
C ARG A 473 -14.07 -3.69 -5.80
N SER A 474 -14.20 -3.90 -7.10
CA SER A 474 -13.29 -4.72 -7.88
C SER A 474 -11.96 -3.99 -8.11
N ILE A 475 -11.04 -4.15 -7.16
CA ILE A 475 -9.66 -3.68 -7.27
C ILE A 475 -8.78 -4.84 -7.74
N ILE A 476 -8.20 -4.70 -8.93
CA ILE A 476 -7.35 -5.74 -9.54
C ILE A 476 -5.92 -5.25 -9.74
N PRO A 477 -4.92 -6.15 -9.77
CA PRO A 477 -3.58 -5.78 -10.18
C PRO A 477 -3.59 -5.41 -11.67
N LYS A 478 -3.15 -4.19 -12.00
CA LYS A 478 -2.90 -3.79 -13.38
C LYS A 478 -1.43 -4.00 -13.71
N PRO A 479 -1.07 -5.08 -14.44
CA PRO A 479 0.31 -5.43 -14.67
C PRO A 479 0.95 -4.50 -15.71
N TRP A 480 1.85 -3.64 -15.25
CA TRP A 480 2.85 -2.94 -16.06
C TRP A 480 4.21 -3.04 -15.36
N LEU A 481 5.16 -2.10 -15.50
CA LEU A 481 6.40 -2.12 -14.70
C LEU A 481 6.12 -2.36 -13.20
N LEU A 482 5.02 -1.76 -12.72
CA LEU A 482 4.46 -1.99 -11.39
C LEU A 482 3.05 -2.58 -11.51
N SER A 483 2.68 -3.41 -10.53
CA SER A 483 1.35 -3.98 -10.36
C SER A 483 0.50 -3.10 -9.45
N ARG A 484 0.12 -1.92 -9.95
CA ARG A 484 -0.66 -0.94 -9.19
C ARG A 484 -2.09 -1.46 -8.94
N PRO A 485 -2.72 -1.12 -7.80
CA PRO A 485 -4.15 -1.32 -7.61
C PRO A 485 -4.93 -0.55 -8.67
N TYR A 486 -5.87 -1.21 -9.33
CA TYR A 486 -6.72 -0.61 -10.36
C TYR A 486 -8.18 -0.84 -10.03
N ASP A 487 -8.91 0.25 -9.81
CA ASP A 487 -10.35 0.23 -9.58
C ASP A 487 -11.05 0.09 -10.93
N VAL A 488 -11.60 -1.10 -11.19
CA VAL A 488 -12.29 -1.41 -12.46
C VAL A 488 -13.53 -0.53 -12.64
N SER A 489 -14.20 -0.15 -11.54
CA SER A 489 -15.43 0.64 -11.60
C SER A 489 -15.17 2.09 -12.02
N ARG A 490 -14.03 2.66 -11.58
CA ARG A 490 -13.62 4.03 -11.90
C ARG A 490 -12.67 4.12 -13.09
N GLN A 491 -12.14 2.98 -13.54
CA GLN A 491 -11.11 2.88 -14.58
C GLN A 491 -9.82 3.65 -14.26
N THR A 492 -9.51 3.82 -12.98
CA THR A 492 -8.37 4.61 -12.47
C THR A 492 -7.42 3.78 -11.60
N ASP A 493 -6.15 4.18 -11.60
CA ASP A 493 -5.11 3.57 -10.74
C ASP A 493 -5.29 4.14 -9.32
N THR A 494 -6.21 3.55 -8.53
CA THR A 494 -6.59 4.02 -7.19
C THR A 494 -6.93 2.85 -6.27
N CYS A 495 -6.79 3.05 -4.95
CA CYS A 495 -7.19 2.07 -3.94
C CYS A 495 -8.08 2.77 -2.91
N VAL A 496 -9.40 2.77 -3.14
CA VAL A 496 -10.33 3.46 -2.26
C VAL A 496 -10.83 2.54 -1.15
N LEU A 497 -10.59 2.92 0.09
CA LEU A 497 -11.06 2.23 1.29
C LEU A 497 -11.97 3.13 2.12
N ARG A 498 -12.82 2.53 2.94
CA ARG A 498 -13.71 3.25 3.87
C ARG A 498 -13.09 3.25 5.27
N ASP A 499 -13.09 4.39 5.95
CA ASP A 499 -12.81 4.40 7.40
C ASP A 499 -14.02 3.83 8.17
N ALA A 500 -13.79 2.77 8.94
CA ALA A 500 -14.81 2.14 9.77
C ALA A 500 -15.35 3.09 10.85
N LYS A 501 -14.55 4.08 11.30
CA LYS A 501 -14.99 5.12 12.25
C LYS A 501 -15.87 6.19 11.63
N ALA A 502 -15.85 6.35 10.31
CA ALA A 502 -16.87 7.14 9.61
C ALA A 502 -18.27 6.48 9.72
N ARG A 503 -18.39 5.30 10.35
CA ARG A 503 -19.65 4.89 10.98
C ARG A 503 -19.93 5.75 12.22
N ALA A 504 -20.72 6.81 12.04
CA ALA A 504 -21.88 6.89 12.91
C ALA A 504 -22.89 5.87 12.38
N PRO A 505 -23.15 4.74 13.06
CA PRO A 505 -24.36 4.00 12.76
C PRO A 505 -25.53 4.92 13.08
N THR A 506 -26.23 5.37 12.04
CA THR A 506 -27.65 5.73 12.06
C THR A 506 -28.54 4.50 12.33
N GLY A 507 -27.98 3.49 13.02
CA GLY A 507 -28.66 2.33 13.58
C GLY A 507 -28.86 2.51 15.09
N PRO A 508 -29.71 1.69 15.72
CA PRO A 508 -29.94 1.76 17.15
C PRO A 508 -28.60 1.62 17.90
N ASN A 509 -28.44 2.42 18.96
CA ASN A 509 -27.32 2.39 19.88
C ASN A 509 -27.01 0.93 20.26
N PRO A 510 -25.76 0.43 20.16
CA PRO A 510 -25.45 -0.98 20.44
C PRO A 510 -25.82 -1.41 21.87
N LEU A 511 -25.93 -0.47 22.81
CA LEU A 511 -26.45 -0.70 24.16
C LEU A 511 -27.98 -0.92 24.22
N ASP A 512 -28.71 -0.47 23.20
CA ASP A 512 -30.18 -0.57 23.10
C ASP A 512 -30.63 -1.78 22.23
N GLU A 513 -29.73 -2.43 21.50
CA GLU A 513 -30.05 -3.54 20.60
C GLU A 513 -30.65 -4.78 21.31
N PRO A 514 -30.13 -5.21 22.49
CA PRO A 514 -30.73 -6.31 23.26
C PRO A 514 -32.14 -5.95 23.76
N THR A 515 -32.31 -4.74 24.28
CA THR A 515 -33.60 -4.23 24.78
C THR A 515 -34.63 -4.09 23.66
N LEU A 516 -34.21 -3.62 22.47
CA LEU A 516 -35.07 -3.53 21.30
C LEU A 516 -35.52 -4.90 20.81
N ALA A 517 -34.63 -5.90 20.82
CA ALA A 517 -34.98 -7.27 20.46
C ALA A 517 -36.01 -7.86 21.44
N LEU A 518 -35.83 -7.62 22.74
CA LEU A 518 -36.75 -8.07 23.78
C LEU A 518 -38.13 -7.42 23.66
N VAL A 519 -38.19 -6.10 23.44
CA VAL A 519 -39.45 -5.36 23.22
C VAL A 519 -40.19 -5.88 21.97
N LYS A 520 -39.48 -6.11 20.86
CA LYS A 520 -40.07 -6.68 19.63
C LYS A 520 -40.60 -8.10 19.86
N GLN A 521 -39.89 -8.92 20.61
CA GLN A 521 -40.30 -10.28 20.95
C GLN A 521 -41.57 -10.28 21.79
N HIS A 522 -41.62 -9.51 22.88
CA HIS A 522 -42.79 -9.43 23.77
C HIS A 522 -44.00 -8.82 23.05
N TRP A 523 -43.79 -7.84 22.17
CA TRP A 523 -44.87 -7.30 21.33
C TRP A 523 -45.48 -8.36 20.40
N LYS A 524 -44.62 -9.17 19.75
CA LYS A 524 -45.09 -10.26 18.88
C LYS A 524 -45.85 -11.33 19.68
N GLN A 525 -45.36 -11.69 20.87
CA GLN A 525 -46.04 -12.63 21.77
C GLN A 525 -47.40 -12.09 22.25
N ALA A 526 -47.48 -10.82 22.65
CA ALA A 526 -48.73 -10.18 23.07
C ALA A 526 -49.79 -10.19 21.94
N ARG A 527 -49.38 -9.93 20.69
CA ARG A 527 -50.29 -10.04 19.53
C ARG A 527 -50.80 -11.45 19.30
N LEU A 528 -49.94 -12.47 19.48
CA LEU A 528 -50.34 -13.88 19.34
C LEU A 528 -51.28 -14.32 20.48
N ALA A 529 -51.07 -13.83 21.69
CA ALA A 529 -51.88 -14.11 22.86
C ALA A 529 -53.20 -13.29 22.92
N LYS A 530 -53.45 -12.39 21.97
CA LYS A 530 -54.57 -11.43 21.96
C LYS A 530 -54.62 -10.50 23.18
N ASP A 531 -53.47 -10.24 23.81
CA ASP A 531 -53.31 -9.24 24.86
C ASP A 531 -53.24 -7.84 24.22
N SER A 532 -54.40 -7.19 24.12
CA SER A 532 -54.53 -5.90 23.44
C SER A 532 -53.83 -4.77 24.19
N GLU A 533 -53.83 -4.79 25.53
CA GLU A 533 -53.21 -3.77 26.37
C GLU A 533 -51.70 -3.75 26.18
N ARG A 534 -51.04 -4.91 26.30
CA ARG A 534 -49.57 -5.03 26.14
C ARG A 534 -49.13 -4.82 24.70
N ALA A 535 -49.91 -5.29 23.72
CA ALA A 535 -49.60 -5.10 22.30
C ALA A 535 -49.71 -3.62 21.88
N ILE A 536 -50.70 -2.88 22.38
CA ILE A 536 -50.86 -1.45 22.10
C ILE A 536 -49.73 -0.66 22.78
N LEU A 537 -49.41 -0.95 24.04
CA LEU A 537 -48.37 -0.27 24.79
C LEU A 537 -46.99 -0.41 24.12
N LEU A 538 -46.55 -1.65 23.85
CA LEU A 538 -45.23 -1.91 23.23
C LEU A 538 -45.19 -1.45 21.76
N GLY A 539 -46.29 -1.63 21.03
CA GLY A 539 -46.37 -1.28 19.61
C GLY A 539 -46.43 0.21 19.35
N LYS A 540 -47.43 0.88 19.94
CA LYS A 540 -47.77 2.28 19.62
C LYS A 540 -46.93 3.28 20.41
N ALA A 541 -46.49 2.96 21.63
CA ALA A 541 -45.76 3.93 22.48
C ALA A 541 -44.24 3.80 22.40
N ILE A 542 -43.70 2.64 22.00
CA ILE A 542 -42.23 2.44 21.94
C ILE A 542 -41.79 2.25 20.49
N LEU A 543 -42.32 1.25 19.79
CA LEU A 543 -41.86 0.93 18.43
C LEU A 543 -42.24 2.02 17.42
N THR A 544 -43.47 2.56 17.50
CA THR A 544 -43.90 3.67 16.63
C THR A 544 -43.17 4.97 16.93
N ASP A 545 -42.96 5.34 18.19
CA ASP A 545 -42.21 6.54 18.57
C ASP A 545 -40.74 6.45 18.15
N LEU A 546 -40.14 5.26 18.22
CA LEU A 546 -38.78 5.00 17.76
C LEU A 546 -38.68 5.09 16.24
N GLN A 547 -39.65 4.51 15.50
CA GLN A 547 -39.75 4.65 14.05
C GLN A 547 -40.02 6.09 13.61
N TYR A 548 -40.84 6.83 14.35
CA TYR A 548 -41.13 8.23 14.09
C TYR A 548 -39.89 9.09 14.32
N ALA A 549 -39.18 8.91 15.45
CA ALA A 549 -37.93 9.60 15.76
C ALA A 549 -36.80 9.27 14.77
N GLN A 550 -36.81 8.07 14.17
CA GLN A 550 -35.92 7.70 13.07
C GLN A 550 -36.31 8.39 11.75
N LYS A 551 -37.60 8.58 11.47
CA LYS A 551 -38.11 9.20 10.23
C LYS A 551 -38.12 10.73 10.23
N THR A 552 -38.28 11.40 11.38
CA THR A 552 -38.43 12.88 11.46
C THR A 552 -37.13 13.67 11.50
N LYS A 553 -35.95 13.04 11.45
CA LYS A 553 -34.67 13.76 11.53
C LYS A 553 -34.10 14.16 10.18
N ALA A 554 -34.58 15.32 9.72
CA ALA A 554 -33.91 16.21 8.79
C ALA A 554 -33.19 17.37 9.53
N GLN A 555 -32.60 17.12 10.72
CA GLN A 555 -31.73 18.08 11.41
C GLN A 555 -30.41 17.40 11.81
N PRO A 556 -29.25 17.92 11.37
CA PRO A 556 -27.97 17.20 11.35
C PRO A 556 -27.27 16.99 12.72
N ASN A 557 -27.83 17.45 13.85
CA ASN A 557 -27.08 17.50 15.13
C ASN A 557 -27.78 16.90 16.37
N GLN A 558 -28.86 16.11 16.24
CA GLN A 558 -29.49 15.47 17.41
C GLN A 558 -29.45 13.94 17.35
N LYS A 559 -28.88 13.30 18.37
CA LYS A 559 -28.90 11.83 18.58
C LYS A 559 -30.34 11.31 18.77
N PRO A 560 -30.74 10.17 18.18
CA PRO A 560 -32.03 9.55 18.52
C PRO A 560 -32.10 9.24 20.03
N PRO A 561 -33.28 9.39 20.66
CA PRO A 561 -33.43 9.08 22.08
C PRO A 561 -33.16 7.59 22.33
N SER A 562 -32.35 7.27 23.35
CA SER A 562 -32.11 5.89 23.78
C SER A 562 -33.43 5.22 24.22
N ILE A 563 -33.58 3.93 23.91
CA ILE A 563 -34.76 3.14 24.29
C ILE A 563 -34.97 3.16 25.80
N LEU A 564 -33.89 3.01 26.57
CA LEU A 564 -33.93 3.10 28.03
C LEU A 564 -34.45 4.46 28.51
N LYS A 565 -34.02 5.55 27.88
CA LYS A 565 -34.53 6.91 28.20
C LYS A 565 -36.01 7.06 27.84
N MET A 566 -36.46 6.46 26.74
CA MET A 566 -37.88 6.46 26.35
C MET A 566 -38.73 5.68 27.35
N LEU A 567 -38.27 4.50 27.78
CA LEU A 567 -38.92 3.69 28.82
C LEU A 567 -39.00 4.45 30.15
N GLN A 568 -37.90 5.04 30.61
CA GLN A 568 -37.85 5.85 31.84
C GLN A 568 -38.79 7.06 31.78
N LYS A 569 -38.82 7.78 30.65
CA LYS A 569 -39.73 8.90 30.44
C LYS A 569 -41.19 8.46 30.40
N GLY A 570 -41.46 7.31 29.77
CA GLY A 570 -42.76 6.68 29.71
C GLY A 570 -43.28 6.30 31.09
N ILE A 571 -42.44 5.67 31.92
CA ILE A 571 -42.76 5.33 33.31
C ILE A 571 -43.05 6.60 34.11
N LYS A 572 -42.16 7.60 34.07
CA LYS A 572 -42.35 8.86 34.82
C LYS A 572 -43.67 9.54 34.48
N LYS A 573 -43.98 9.69 33.19
CA LYS A 573 -45.23 10.35 32.74
C LYS A 573 -46.48 9.63 33.28
N ARG A 574 -46.46 8.30 33.30
CA ARG A 574 -47.56 7.48 33.80
C ARG A 574 -47.67 7.53 35.32
N THR A 575 -46.54 7.54 36.03
CA THR A 575 -46.51 7.71 37.49
C THR A 575 -47.13 9.05 37.90
N ASP A 576 -46.81 10.12 37.16
CA ASP A 576 -47.38 11.44 37.40
C ASP A 576 -48.88 11.46 37.08
N ALA A 577 -49.32 10.81 36.00
CA ALA A 577 -50.73 10.68 35.65
C ALA A 577 -51.54 9.89 36.69
N ALA A 578 -51.02 8.75 37.17
CA ALA A 578 -51.67 7.95 38.22
C ALA A 578 -51.89 8.76 39.51
N LYS A 579 -50.92 9.59 39.90
CA LYS A 579 -51.06 10.51 41.05
C LYS A 579 -52.16 11.52 40.81
N VAL A 580 -52.23 12.12 39.62
CA VAL A 580 -53.28 13.09 39.27
C VAL A 580 -54.65 12.43 39.33
N PHE A 581 -54.83 11.22 38.80
CA PHE A 581 -56.11 10.52 38.82
C PHE A 581 -56.58 10.13 40.22
N ARG A 582 -55.66 9.71 41.11
CA ARG A 582 -55.99 9.42 42.52
C ARG A 582 -56.39 10.65 43.33
N HIS A 583 -55.92 11.84 42.96
CA HIS A 583 -56.15 13.09 43.71
C HIS A 583 -57.04 14.09 42.97
N ALA A 584 -57.67 13.67 41.85
CA ALA A 584 -58.59 14.50 41.09
C ALA A 584 -59.82 14.86 41.94
N LYS A 585 -60.24 16.12 41.88
CA LYS A 585 -61.47 16.63 42.52
C LYS A 585 -62.46 17.07 41.43
N PRO A 586 -63.78 16.87 41.63
CA PRO A 586 -64.44 16.44 42.86
C PRO A 586 -64.41 14.92 43.13
N GLU A 587 -64.18 14.07 42.13
CA GLU A 587 -64.13 12.60 42.29
C GLU A 587 -62.81 11.98 41.77
N PRO A 588 -62.13 11.14 42.58
CA PRO A 588 -60.97 10.37 42.15
C PRO A 588 -61.30 9.34 41.05
N ARG A 589 -60.43 9.22 40.05
CA ARG A 589 -60.57 8.26 38.93
C ARG A 589 -59.66 7.05 39.17
N LEU A 590 -60.04 6.21 40.13
CA LEU A 590 -59.23 5.07 40.59
C LEU A 590 -59.00 4.03 39.47
N ASP A 591 -59.99 3.82 38.62
CA ASP A 591 -59.95 2.95 37.45
C ASP A 591 -58.81 3.32 36.47
N LEU A 592 -58.62 4.61 36.23
CA LEU A 592 -57.56 5.13 35.37
C LEU A 592 -56.20 5.08 36.06
N ALA A 593 -56.15 5.33 37.38
CA ALA A 593 -54.90 5.21 38.14
C ALA A 593 -54.36 3.76 38.15
N GLU A 594 -55.23 2.77 38.37
CA GLU A 594 -54.87 1.35 38.35
C GLU A 594 -54.44 0.88 36.96
N LYS A 595 -54.98 1.49 35.90
CA LYS A 595 -54.54 1.23 34.52
C LYS A 595 -53.11 1.74 34.29
N GLU A 596 -52.83 2.98 34.68
CA GLU A 596 -51.48 3.56 34.53
C GLU A 596 -50.43 2.76 35.33
N GLU A 597 -50.78 2.27 36.52
CA GLU A 597 -49.92 1.41 37.36
C GLU A 597 -49.62 0.06 36.71
N ARG A 598 -50.61 -0.57 36.05
CA ARG A 598 -50.41 -1.79 35.26
C ARG A 598 -49.48 -1.57 34.06
N GLU A 599 -49.66 -0.47 33.33
CA GLU A 599 -48.77 -0.12 32.21
C GLU A 599 -47.33 0.16 32.69
N ILE A 600 -47.15 0.77 33.87
CA ILE A 600 -45.82 0.98 34.47
C ILE A 600 -45.12 -0.35 34.75
N ALA A 601 -45.82 -1.32 35.34
CA ALA A 601 -45.26 -2.64 35.65
C ALA A 601 -44.73 -3.35 34.39
N ILE A 602 -45.47 -3.26 33.27
CA ILE A 602 -45.04 -3.82 31.98
C ILE A 602 -43.78 -3.11 31.46
N LEU A 603 -43.70 -1.78 31.56
CA LEU A 603 -42.52 -1.04 31.07
C LEU A 603 -41.26 -1.30 31.91
N GLN A 604 -41.41 -1.56 33.20
CA GLN A 604 -40.30 -1.85 34.13
C GLN A 604 -39.59 -3.17 33.82
N GLU A 605 -40.27 -4.15 33.21
CA GLU A 605 -39.67 -5.42 32.81
C GLU A 605 -38.50 -5.28 31.83
N PHE A 606 -38.44 -4.17 31.10
CA PHE A 606 -37.43 -3.90 30.06
C PHE A 606 -36.30 -2.97 30.52
N LEU A 607 -36.33 -2.53 31.78
CA LEU A 607 -35.21 -1.79 32.39
C LEU A 607 -34.21 -2.79 32.99
N PRO A 608 -32.89 -2.53 32.86
CA PRO A 608 -31.89 -3.32 33.59
C PRO A 608 -32.14 -3.20 35.10
N LYS A 609 -31.99 -4.32 35.81
CA LYS A 609 -32.16 -4.41 37.26
C LYS A 609 -31.08 -3.65 38.02
#